data_AF-A0A5E4HID5-F1
#
_entry.id   AF-A0A5E4HID5-F1
#
_cell.length_a   1.000
_cell.length_b   1.000
_cell.length_c   1.000
_cell.angle_alpha   90.00
_cell.angle_beta   90.00
_cell.angle_gamma   90.00
#
_symmetry.space_group_name_H-M   'P 1'
#
loop_
_entity.id
_entity.type
_entity.pdbx_description
1 polymer ?
#
loop_
_entity_poly.entity_id
_entity_poly.type
_entity_poly.pdbx_seq_one_letter_code
_entity_poly.pdbx_strand_id
1 'polypeptide(L)' 'MNKWTKGLLASAISGMAGGVINAFAAIGISPESFNLKPGLGFHHVLYITAVGAAASGVIFVAGYLQKSPLPQ' A
#
# COMPACT_ATOMS: atom_id res chain seq x y z
N MET A 1 20.26 0.32 -13.61
CA MET A 1 19.09 1.14 -13.20
C MET A 1 19.53 2.59 -13.04
N ASN A 2 18.91 3.50 -13.79
CA ASN A 2 19.13 4.95 -13.65
C ASN A 2 18.48 5.47 -12.34
N LYS A 3 18.85 6.68 -11.90
CA LYS A 3 18.32 7.28 -10.65
C LYS A 3 16.80 7.42 -10.68
N TRP A 4 16.23 7.64 -11.87
CA TRP A 4 14.78 7.77 -12.06
C TRP A 4 14.03 6.46 -11.77
N THR A 5 14.46 5.33 -12.35
CA THR A 5 13.84 4.02 -12.09
C THR A 5 13.99 3.63 -10.62
N LYS A 6 15.13 3.95 -9.99
CA LYS A 6 15.31 3.74 -8.53
C LYS A 6 14.31 4.57 -7.72
N GLY A 7 14.10 5.83 -8.10
CA GLY A 7 13.12 6.71 -7.45
C GLY A 7 11.69 6.20 -7.60
N LEU A 8 11.30 5.77 -8.81
CA LEU A 8 9.99 5.18 -9.08
C LEU A 8 9.72 3.94 -8.20
N LEU A 9 10.70 3.03 -8.13
CA LEU A 9 10.63 1.83 -7.29
C LEU A 9 10.59 2.18 -5.79
N ALA A 10 11.41 3.13 -5.36
CA ALA A 10 11.42 3.58 -3.96
C ALA A 10 10.08 4.20 -3.57
N SER A 11 9.47 5.01 -4.44
CA SER A 11 8.15 5.59 -4.22
C SER A 11 7.05 4.52 -4.17
N ALA A 12 7.08 3.52 -5.06
CA ALA A 12 6.17 2.39 -5.01
C ALA A 12 6.26 1.64 -3.67
N ILE A 13 7.48 1.28 -3.25
CA ILE A 13 7.71 0.57 -1.99
C ILE A 13 7.28 1.42 -0.78
N SER A 14 7.59 2.71 -0.79
CA SER A 14 7.23 3.63 0.29
C SER A 14 5.70 3.77 0.43
N GLY A 15 5.01 3.92 -0.70
CA GLY A 15 3.54 3.98 -0.72
C GLY A 15 2.90 2.68 -0.27
N MET A 16 3.41 1.53 -0.74
CA MET A 16 2.94 0.22 -0.30
C MET A 16 3.11 0.02 1.20
N ALA A 17 4.29 0.35 1.76
CA ALA A 17 4.55 0.27 3.19
C ALA A 17 3.59 1.16 4.00
N GLY A 18 3.34 2.40 3.55
CA GLY A 18 2.36 3.28 4.17
C GLY A 18 0.94 2.70 4.15
N GLY A 19 0.54 2.11 3.02
CA GLY A 19 -0.76 1.45 2.89
C GLY A 19 -0.93 0.22 3.79
N VAL A 20 0.15 -0.55 4.00
CA VAL A 20 0.16 -1.66 4.97
C VAL A 20 -0.08 -1.15 6.39
N ILE A 21 0.68 -0.13 6.81
CA ILE A 21 0.56 0.44 8.16
C ILE A 21 -0.86 0.97 8.40
N ASN A 22 -1.43 1.67 7.43
CA ASN A 22 -2.78 2.21 7.52
C ASN A 22 -3.85 1.10 7.58
N ALA A 23 -3.68 0.02 6.82
CA ALA A 23 -4.59 -1.12 6.87
C ALA A 23 -4.56 -1.83 8.24
N PHE A 24 -3.37 -1.99 8.84
CA PHE A 24 -3.25 -2.51 10.21
C PHE A 24 -3.84 -1.56 11.25
N ALA A 25 -3.65 -0.26 11.10
CA ALA A 25 -4.30 0.73 11.97
C ALA A 25 -5.84 0.65 11.87
N ALA A 26 -6.38 0.46 10.66
CA ALA A 26 -7.82 0.31 10.45
C ALA A 26 -8.40 -0.94 11.15
N ILE A 27 -7.65 -2.05 11.19
CA ILE A 27 -8.04 -3.25 11.94
C ILE A 27 -8.12 -2.96 13.45
N GLY A 28 -7.20 -2.17 13.98
CA GLY A 28 -7.21 -1.75 15.39
C GLY A 28 -8.38 -0.84 15.76
N ILE A 29 -8.88 -0.04 14.80
CA ILE A 29 -10.00 0.89 15.01
C ILE A 29 -11.36 0.17 14.95
N SER A 30 -11.48 -0.91 14.15
CA SER A 30 -12.76 -1.60 13.92
C SER A 30 -12.60 -3.13 13.95
N PRO A 31 -12.31 -3.73 15.11
CA PRO A 31 -12.04 -5.16 15.20
C PRO A 31 -13.26 -6.03 14.85
N GLU A 32 -14.47 -5.54 15.13
CA GLU A 32 -15.73 -6.28 14.94
C GLU A 32 -16.02 -6.62 13.46
N SER A 33 -15.61 -5.75 12.53
CA SER A 33 -15.76 -5.94 11.08
C SER A 33 -14.91 -7.09 10.54
N PHE A 34 -13.81 -7.40 11.20
CA PHE A 34 -12.84 -8.43 10.80
C PHE A 34 -13.07 -9.78 11.50
N ASN A 35 -13.94 -9.82 12.52
CA ASN A 35 -14.13 -10.99 13.40
C ASN A 35 -15.24 -11.96 12.93
N LEU A 36 -15.86 -11.74 11.76
CA LEU A 36 -17.08 -12.45 11.33
C LEU A 36 -16.89 -13.87 10.76
N LYS A 37 -15.73 -14.51 10.85
CA LYS A 37 -15.62 -15.96 10.56
C LYS A 37 -14.41 -16.62 11.22
N PRO A 38 -14.61 -17.56 12.15
CA PRO A 38 -13.57 -18.50 12.58
C PRO A 38 -13.03 -19.21 11.33
N GLY A 39 -11.78 -18.94 10.96
CA GLY A 39 -11.11 -19.50 9.78
C GLY A 39 -10.90 -18.57 8.57
N LEU A 40 -11.51 -17.38 8.50
CA LEU A 40 -11.26 -16.40 7.41
C LEU A 40 -10.50 -15.13 7.81
N GLY A 41 -10.29 -14.87 9.11
CA GLY A 41 -9.76 -13.60 9.61
C GLY A 41 -8.41 -13.21 9.00
N PHE A 42 -7.45 -14.13 8.94
CA PHE A 42 -6.11 -13.83 8.41
C PHE A 42 -6.11 -13.55 6.90
N HIS A 43 -6.90 -14.29 6.11
CA HIS A 43 -7.02 -14.07 4.67
C HIS A 43 -7.70 -12.74 4.34
N HIS A 44 -8.69 -12.34 5.12
CA HIS A 44 -9.39 -11.08 4.91
C HIS A 44 -8.52 -9.88 5.30
N VAL A 45 -7.76 -10.00 6.39
CA VAL A 45 -6.73 -9.02 6.80
C VAL A 45 -5.66 -8.89 5.71
N LEU A 46 -5.12 -10.00 5.22
CA LEU A 46 -4.14 -9.98 4.13
C LEU A 46 -4.71 -9.32 2.87
N TYR A 47 -5.96 -9.59 2.53
CA TYR A 47 -6.62 -8.99 1.37
C TYR A 47 -6.75 -7.46 1.53
N ILE A 48 -7.27 -6.99 2.66
CA ILE A 48 -7.47 -5.56 2.90
C ILE A 48 -6.13 -4.83 2.98
N THR A 49 -5.14 -5.44 3.63
CA THR A 49 -3.76 -4.92 3.68
C THR A 49 -3.13 -4.89 2.30
N ALA A 50 -3.29 -5.92 1.47
CA ALA A 50 -2.77 -5.95 0.12
C ALA A 50 -3.42 -4.88 -0.78
N VAL A 51 -4.74 -4.71 -0.67
CA VAL A 51 -5.49 -3.69 -1.42
C VAL A 51 -5.06 -2.28 -0.98
N GLY A 52 -4.95 -2.03 0.34
CA GLY A 52 -4.51 -0.75 0.89
C GLY A 52 -3.07 -0.40 0.50
N ALA A 53 -2.18 -1.40 0.51
CA ALA A 53 -0.81 -1.29 0.04
C ALA A 53 -0.75 -0.96 -1.45
N ALA A 54 -1.48 -1.69 -2.28
CA ALA A 54 -1.51 -1.45 -3.72
C ALA A 54 -2.03 -0.04 -4.05
N ALA A 55 -3.15 0.37 -3.43
CA ALA A 55 -3.72 1.69 -3.63
C ALA A 55 -2.76 2.81 -3.22
N SER A 56 -2.15 2.72 -2.04
CA SER A 56 -1.17 3.71 -1.57
C SER A 56 0.12 3.71 -2.40
N GLY A 57 0.56 2.54 -2.87
CA GLY A 57 1.68 2.40 -3.80
C GLY A 57 1.45 3.17 -5.10
N VAL A 58 0.28 3.03 -5.71
CA VAL A 58 -0.09 3.77 -6.94
C VAL A 58 -0.11 5.27 -6.70
N ILE A 59 -0.64 5.73 -5.57
CA ILE A 59 -0.69 7.17 -5.24
C ILE A 59 0.72 7.75 -5.11
N PHE A 60 1.64 7.05 -4.45
CA PHE A 60 3.02 7.52 -4.29
C PHE A 60 3.79 7.48 -5.61
N VAL A 61 3.57 6.45 -6.45
CA VAL A 61 4.13 6.39 -7.80
C VAL A 61 3.63 7.56 -8.64
N ALA A 62 2.32 7.85 -8.61
CA ALA A 62 1.75 8.99 -9.31
C ALA A 62 2.36 10.31 -8.81
N GLY A 63 2.51 10.46 -7.49
CA GLY A 63 3.18 11.63 -6.90
C GLY A 63 4.66 11.76 -7.30
N TYR A 64 5.37 10.64 -7.47
CA TYR A 64 6.74 10.65 -8.01
C TYR A 64 6.77 11.08 -9.48
N LEU A 65 5.89 10.52 -10.31
CA LEU A 65 5.79 10.86 -11.74
C LEU A 65 5.41 12.32 -11.96
N GLN A 66 4.57 12.91 -11.10
CA GLN A 66 4.24 14.34 -11.14
C GLN A 66 5.47 15.23 -10.87
N LYS A 67 6.38 14.80 -9.98
CA LYS A 67 7.60 15.56 -9.63
C LYS A 67 8.80 15.24 -10.52
N SER A 68 8.83 14.06 -11.12
CA SER A 68 9.91 13.56 -11.97
C SER A 68 9.29 12.87 -13.19
N PRO A 69 8.93 13.65 -14.23
CA PRO A 69 8.39 13.10 -15.47
C PRO A 69 9.37 12.13 -16.14
N LEU A 70 8.86 11.33 -17.07
CA LEU A 70 9.63 10.29 -17.77
C LEU A 70 10.95 10.87 -18.32
N PRO A 71 12.10 10.21 -18.05
CA PRO A 71 13.37 10.61 -18.63
C PRO A 71 13.30 10.41 -20.15
N GLN A 72 13.82 11.39 -20.89
CA GLN A 72 14.00 11.29 -22.35
C GLN A 72 15.13 10.31 -22.68
#